data_AF-A0A7X7RT57-F1
#
_entry.id   AF-A0A7X7RT57-F1
#
_cell.length_a   1.000
_cell.length_b   1.000
_cell.length_c   1.000
_cell.angle_alpha   90.00
_cell.angle_beta   90.00
_cell.angle_gamma   90.00
#
_symmetry.space_group_name_H-M   'P 1'
#
loop_
_entity.id
_entity.type
_entity.pdbx_description
1 polymer ?
#
loop_
_entity_poly.entity_id
_entity_poly.type
_entity_poly.pdbx_seq_one_letter_code
_entity_poly.pdbx_strand_id
1 'polypeptide(L)'
;MLYKLSFRNVHRSIKDYMVYVLTMIIITAFMYAFGSLIFDNELSASFSINGIMQAMIGLSTFFIILIVAWLINYMVRFMLEKRSTEFGVYMLLGMEKKDIAGLYLKENFLLGMFAFVPGIIVGIILKQILTAILYHMIHIDYHFHLGIQKETLLVTLLCYTSCYLLAMLRSSAKFRKMNIQMLMNIKRRNEEIKESHENIRKIILPISILLIIAFWTIFTRLERLDLIMLFMILLIVDIYLFYSGLSAWIICYIRKKKNGIYKGMNLFLFRQFSSKIRTMQFTLGTLTALFTAALMGCSIAMMFSDFENKLLDVKWPFDAQIYNYDPNYDFSNELLVIDEAMKEQAQNEPGAGIQEQHIYRIYTDQKDQANIWMYTNLQAFKNMYRKQDGSVDTQAIVHQLETDGTYCRYDTYMGISDYNQLR
;
A
#
# COMPACT_ATOMS: atom_id res chain seq x y z
N MET A 1 13.38 5.90 43.93
CA MET A 1 14.22 4.69 43.67
C MET A 1 13.93 4.06 42.31
N LEU A 2 12.66 3.83 41.93
CA LEU A 2 12.27 3.21 40.64
C LEU A 2 12.70 3.97 39.37
N TYR A 3 12.70 5.31 39.40
CA TYR A 3 13.09 6.13 38.23
C TYR A 3 14.59 5.99 37.89
N LYS A 4 15.47 6.00 38.90
CA LYS A 4 16.91 5.75 38.73
C LYS A 4 17.20 4.34 38.21
N LEU A 5 16.42 3.35 38.65
CA LEU A 5 16.57 1.98 38.17
C LEU A 5 16.17 1.85 36.70
N SER A 6 15.02 2.44 36.31
CA SER A 6 14.52 2.42 34.94
C SER A 6 15.49 3.08 33.95
N PHE A 7 16.02 4.28 34.28
CA PHE A 7 16.96 4.98 33.40
C PHE A 7 18.27 4.23 33.20
N ARG A 8 18.82 3.62 34.26
CA ARG A 8 20.06 2.84 34.18
C ARG A 8 19.87 1.53 33.40
N ASN A 9 18.67 0.94 33.47
CA ASN A 9 18.32 -0.25 32.71
C ASN A 9 18.19 0.05 31.22
N VAL A 10 17.53 1.17 30.86
CA VAL A 10 17.43 1.65 29.47
C VAL A 10 18.81 1.86 28.86
N HIS A 11 19.72 2.54 29.56
CA HIS A 11 21.05 2.83 29.01
C HIS A 11 21.90 1.57 28.79
N ARG A 12 21.86 0.60 29.72
CA ARG A 12 22.63 -0.65 29.60
C ARG A 12 22.06 -1.59 28.53
N SER A 13 20.76 -1.54 28.31
CA SER A 13 20.08 -2.47 27.40
C SER A 13 19.76 -1.90 26.02
N ILE A 14 20.15 -0.66 25.69
CA ILE A 14 20.01 -0.09 24.34
C ILE A 14 20.66 -0.99 23.26
N LYS A 15 21.77 -1.67 23.56
CA LYS A 15 22.38 -2.66 22.64
C LYS A 15 21.49 -3.89 22.43
N ASP A 16 20.87 -4.39 23.49
CA ASP A 16 19.96 -5.53 23.41
C ASP A 16 18.58 -5.15 22.82
N TYR A 17 18.23 -3.86 22.86
CA TYR A 17 16.97 -3.30 22.37
C TYR A 17 17.12 -2.49 21.08
N MET A 18 18.27 -2.57 20.42
CA MET A 18 18.57 -1.81 19.20
C MET A 18 17.52 -2.06 18.12
N VAL A 19 17.11 -3.32 17.93
CA VAL A 19 16.05 -3.66 16.96
C VAL A 19 14.74 -2.97 17.32
N TYR A 20 14.34 -2.98 18.60
CA TYR A 20 13.11 -2.31 19.04
C TYR A 20 13.15 -0.81 18.77
N VAL A 21 14.21 -0.13 19.22
CA VAL A 21 14.38 1.31 19.08
C VAL A 21 14.43 1.70 17.59
N LEU A 22 15.21 0.98 16.79
CA LEU A 22 15.29 1.19 15.34
C LEU A 22 13.92 1.06 14.66
N THR A 23 13.14 0.04 15.03
CA THR A 23 11.81 -0.15 14.43
C THR A 23 10.86 0.98 14.84
N MET A 24 10.91 1.43 16.09
CA MET A 24 10.09 2.56 16.56
C MET A 24 10.49 3.89 15.90
N ILE A 25 11.79 4.09 15.62
CA ILE A 25 12.29 5.22 14.83
C ILE A 25 11.69 5.18 13.43
N ILE A 26 11.78 4.03 12.74
CA ILE A 26 11.24 3.85 11.39
C ILE A 26 9.73 4.07 11.34
N ILE A 27 8.98 3.52 12.32
CA ILE A 27 7.53 3.75 12.44
C ILE A 27 7.23 5.24 12.53
N THR A 28 7.93 5.95 13.43
CA THR A 28 7.71 7.38 13.64
C THR A 28 8.08 8.18 12.39
N ALA A 29 9.16 7.78 11.70
CA ALA A 29 9.59 8.39 10.45
C ALA A 29 8.54 8.24 9.35
N PHE A 30 8.00 7.04 9.15
CA PHE A 30 6.91 6.82 8.19
C PHE A 30 5.67 7.63 8.53
N MET A 31 5.29 7.63 9.81
CA MET A 31 4.11 8.34 10.27
C MET A 31 4.23 9.86 10.06
N TYR A 32 5.42 10.42 10.26
CA TYR A 32 5.70 11.82 9.95
C TYR A 32 5.75 12.08 8.45
N ALA A 33 6.50 11.27 7.69
CA ALA A 33 6.70 11.47 6.26
C ALA A 33 5.38 11.43 5.48
N PHE A 34 4.56 10.37 5.70
CA PHE A 34 3.25 10.27 5.08
C PHE A 34 2.25 11.26 5.66
N GLY A 35 2.29 11.52 6.98
CA GLY A 35 1.49 12.57 7.61
C GLY A 35 1.71 13.93 6.94
N SER A 36 2.97 14.27 6.66
CA SER A 36 3.33 15.56 6.06
C SER A 36 2.90 15.71 4.61
N LEU A 37 2.83 14.63 3.83
CA LEU A 37 2.37 14.69 2.44
C LEU A 37 0.89 15.10 2.31
N ILE A 38 0.10 14.89 3.37
CA ILE A 38 -1.35 15.14 3.36
C ILE A 38 -1.67 16.60 3.70
N PHE A 39 -0.91 17.16 4.64
CA PHE A 39 -1.10 18.55 5.10
C PHE A 39 -0.33 19.56 4.24
N ASP A 40 0.50 19.09 3.30
CA ASP A 40 1.19 19.99 2.39
C ASP A 40 0.18 20.65 1.45
N ASN A 41 -0.09 21.93 1.72
CA ASN A 41 -1.14 22.69 1.04
C ASN A 41 -0.88 22.83 -0.47
N GLU A 42 0.39 22.79 -0.91
CA GLU A 42 0.77 22.89 -2.33
C GLU A 42 0.21 21.74 -3.18
N LEU A 43 0.19 20.52 -2.63
CA LEU A 43 -0.44 19.37 -3.28
C LEU A 43 -1.96 19.60 -3.36
N SER A 44 -2.58 20.01 -2.25
CA SER A 44 -4.03 20.21 -2.21
C SER A 44 -4.55 21.35 -3.12
N ALA A 45 -3.75 22.39 -3.33
CA ALA A 45 -4.09 23.53 -4.17
C ALA A 45 -3.97 23.21 -5.67
N SER A 46 -3.04 22.34 -6.07
CA SER A 46 -2.90 21.88 -7.46
C SER A 46 -3.98 20.85 -7.85
N PHE A 47 -4.58 20.19 -6.86
CA PHE A 47 -5.53 19.10 -7.04
C PHE A 47 -7.02 19.50 -6.92
N SER A 48 -7.31 20.81 -6.86
CA SER A 48 -8.65 21.37 -6.72
C SER A 48 -9.65 21.01 -7.84
N ILE A 49 -9.22 20.27 -8.87
CA ILE A 49 -10.08 19.87 -9.99
C ILE A 49 -10.78 18.51 -9.78
N ASN A 50 -10.36 17.64 -8.84
CA ASN A 50 -11.00 16.30 -8.72
C ASN A 50 -11.17 15.80 -7.27
N GLY A 51 -12.41 15.82 -6.76
CA GLY A 51 -12.78 15.24 -5.46
C GLY A 51 -12.44 13.74 -5.31
N ILE A 52 -12.21 13.04 -6.41
CA ILE A 52 -11.76 11.63 -6.44
C ILE A 52 -10.32 11.51 -5.92
N MET A 53 -9.42 12.42 -6.31
CA MET A 53 -8.01 12.36 -5.91
C MET A 53 -7.83 12.69 -4.43
N GLN A 54 -8.59 13.65 -3.91
CA GLN A 54 -8.62 13.97 -2.48
C GLN A 54 -9.13 12.78 -1.64
N ALA A 55 -10.14 12.06 -2.13
CA ALA A 55 -10.63 10.83 -1.49
C ALA A 55 -9.58 9.70 -1.51
N MET A 56 -8.81 9.55 -2.59
CA MET A 56 -7.74 8.55 -2.67
C MET A 56 -6.59 8.83 -1.70
N ILE A 57 -6.16 10.09 -1.56
CA ILE A 57 -5.14 10.51 -0.58
C ILE A 57 -5.64 10.25 0.85
N GLY A 58 -6.89 10.61 1.14
CA GLY A 58 -7.51 10.36 2.45
C GLY A 58 -7.60 8.87 2.78
N LEU A 59 -7.97 8.03 1.82
CA LEU A 59 -8.08 6.57 2.00
C LEU A 59 -6.70 5.92 2.21
N SER A 60 -5.69 6.33 1.44
CA SER A 60 -4.30 5.89 1.61
C SER A 60 -3.77 6.21 3.01
N THR A 61 -4.05 7.43 3.49
CA THR A 61 -3.69 7.89 4.84
C THR A 61 -4.27 7.03 5.94
N PHE A 62 -5.57 6.74 5.87
CA PHE A 62 -6.25 5.91 6.84
C PHE A 62 -5.60 4.52 6.92
N PHE A 63 -5.24 3.97 5.76
CA PHE A 63 -4.57 2.67 5.65
C PHE A 63 -3.18 2.69 6.29
N ILE A 64 -2.40 3.76 6.07
CA ILE A 64 -1.06 3.93 6.66
C ILE A 64 -1.14 4.03 8.18
N ILE A 65 -2.08 4.83 8.72
CA ILE A 65 -2.29 4.94 10.17
C ILE A 65 -2.63 3.56 10.77
N LEU A 66 -3.46 2.77 10.09
CA LEU A 66 -3.82 1.42 10.51
C LEU A 66 -2.61 0.50 10.56
N ILE A 67 -1.77 0.51 9.52
CA ILE A 67 -0.53 -0.29 9.46
C ILE A 67 0.43 0.12 10.57
N VAL A 68 0.63 1.42 10.77
CA VAL A 68 1.50 1.97 11.83
C VAL A 68 0.99 1.55 13.21
N ALA A 69 -0.31 1.67 13.48
CA ALA A 69 -0.92 1.25 14.74
C ALA A 69 -0.73 -0.26 14.98
N TRP A 70 -0.87 -1.07 13.94
CA TRP A 70 -0.62 -2.51 14.01
C TRP A 70 0.85 -2.82 14.30
N LEU A 71 1.79 -2.14 13.63
CA LEU A 71 3.23 -2.33 13.85
C LEU A 71 3.63 -1.92 15.28
N ILE A 72 3.10 -0.81 15.79
CA ILE A 72 3.30 -0.39 17.18
C ILE A 72 2.84 -1.48 18.15
N ASN A 73 1.63 -2.02 17.95
CA ASN A 73 1.09 -3.07 18.80
C ASN A 73 1.96 -4.35 18.75
N TYR A 74 2.43 -4.72 17.56
CA TYR A 74 3.36 -5.83 17.38
C TYR A 74 4.67 -5.58 18.14
N MET A 75 5.29 -4.41 18.01
CA MET A 75 6.55 -4.08 18.66
C MET A 75 6.45 -4.06 20.19
N VAL A 76 5.37 -3.48 20.73
CA VAL A 76 5.09 -3.49 22.17
C VAL A 76 4.94 -4.92 22.68
N ARG A 77 4.22 -5.79 21.94
CA ARG A 77 4.09 -7.21 22.27
C ARG A 77 5.43 -7.94 22.20
N PHE A 78 6.21 -7.72 21.16
CA PHE A 78 7.54 -8.33 20.99
C PHE A 78 8.45 -7.98 22.17
N MET A 79 8.45 -6.72 22.60
CA MET A 79 9.22 -6.27 23.75
C MET A 79 8.76 -6.95 25.06
N LEU A 80 7.45 -7.17 25.21
CA LEU A 80 6.91 -7.93 26.34
C LEU A 80 7.36 -9.39 26.31
N GLU A 81 7.31 -10.05 25.15
CA GLU A 81 7.71 -11.45 24.98
C GLU A 81 9.23 -11.65 25.23
N LYS A 82 10.05 -10.69 24.80
CA LYS A 82 11.51 -10.73 25.05
C LYS A 82 11.84 -10.61 26.55
N ARG A 83 11.09 -9.78 27.29
CA ARG A 83 11.31 -9.51 28.72
C ARG A 83 10.46 -10.35 29.66
N SER A 84 9.59 -11.20 29.13
CA SER A 84 8.70 -12.05 29.91
C SER A 84 9.46 -12.97 30.87
N THR A 85 10.67 -13.38 30.52
CA THR A 85 11.56 -14.18 31.38
C THR A 85 12.13 -13.39 32.56
N GLU A 86 12.52 -12.13 32.36
CA GLU A 86 12.99 -11.24 33.46
C GLU A 86 11.86 -10.98 34.45
N PHE A 87 10.67 -10.68 33.93
CA PHE A 87 9.47 -10.48 34.74
C PHE A 87 9.05 -11.75 35.48
N GLY A 88 9.31 -12.94 34.91
CA GLY A 88 9.14 -14.22 35.60
C GLY A 88 10.00 -14.35 36.85
N VAL A 89 11.28 -13.96 36.76
CA VAL A 89 12.21 -13.97 37.91
C VAL A 89 11.80 -12.96 38.97
N TYR A 90 11.37 -11.75 38.59
CA TYR A 90 10.87 -10.75 39.55
C TYR A 90 9.63 -11.23 40.32
N MET A 91 8.72 -11.97 39.67
CA MET A 91 7.59 -12.58 40.37
C MET A 91 8.03 -13.69 41.34
N LEU A 92 9.05 -14.48 41.00
CA LEU A 92 9.60 -15.50 41.92
C LEU A 92 10.27 -14.88 43.14
N LEU A 93 10.82 -13.67 43.00
CA LEU A 93 11.39 -12.88 44.10
C LEU A 93 10.34 -12.13 44.95
N GLY A 94 9.04 -12.32 44.67
CA GLY A 94 7.94 -11.77 45.46
C GLY A 94 7.41 -10.40 45.03
N MET A 95 7.82 -9.87 43.86
CA MET A 95 7.24 -8.62 43.34
C MET A 95 5.80 -8.82 42.87
N GLU A 96 4.90 -7.89 43.22
CA GLU A 96 3.52 -7.93 42.78
C GLU A 96 3.38 -7.71 41.26
N LYS A 97 2.41 -8.40 40.64
CA LYS A 97 2.11 -8.26 39.20
C LYS A 97 1.79 -6.82 38.79
N LYS A 98 1.21 -6.01 39.69
CA LYS A 98 0.87 -4.60 39.46
C LYS A 98 2.13 -3.73 39.33
N ASP A 99 3.12 -3.95 40.19
CA ASP A 99 4.36 -3.18 40.19
C ASP A 99 5.21 -3.49 38.95
N ILE A 100 5.27 -4.76 38.56
CA ILE A 100 5.97 -5.18 37.33
C ILE A 100 5.29 -4.58 36.10
N ALA A 101 3.96 -4.59 36.03
CA ALA A 101 3.22 -3.96 34.94
C ALA A 101 3.45 -2.44 34.89
N GLY A 102 3.50 -1.76 36.04
CA GLY A 102 3.80 -0.33 36.13
C GLY A 102 5.24 0.01 35.71
N LEU A 103 6.21 -0.84 36.07
CA LEU A 103 7.60 -0.72 35.64
C LEU A 103 7.72 -0.89 34.11
N TYR A 104 7.08 -1.91 33.54
CA TYR A 104 7.05 -2.15 32.10
C TYR A 104 6.45 -0.97 31.33
N LEU A 105 5.35 -0.39 31.81
CA LEU A 105 4.72 0.78 31.20
C LEU A 105 5.66 2.00 31.20
N LYS A 106 6.29 2.32 32.34
CA LYS A 106 7.21 3.46 32.45
C LYS A 106 8.44 3.31 31.55
N GLU A 107 9.03 2.11 31.51
CA GLU A 107 10.23 1.87 30.72
C GLU A 107 9.97 1.94 29.22
N ASN A 108 8.88 1.32 28.75
CA ASN A 108 8.50 1.42 27.35
C ASN A 108 8.12 2.88 26.99
N PHE A 109 7.49 3.63 27.90
CA PHE A 109 7.13 5.03 27.63
C PHE A 109 8.36 5.92 27.41
N LEU A 110 9.39 5.75 28.24
CA LEU A 110 10.66 6.43 28.08
C LEU A 110 11.37 6.02 26.79
N LEU A 111 11.37 4.73 26.44
CA LEU A 111 11.94 4.24 25.19
C LEU A 111 11.20 4.78 23.95
N GLY A 112 9.88 4.87 23.99
CA GLY A 112 9.06 5.45 22.93
C GLY A 112 9.36 6.94 22.72
N MET A 113 9.41 7.72 23.82
CA MET A 113 9.81 9.13 23.74
C MET A 113 11.23 9.31 23.20
N PHE A 114 12.18 8.46 23.61
CA PHE A 114 13.54 8.51 23.09
C PHE A 114 13.62 8.14 21.61
N ALA A 115 12.79 7.21 21.12
CA ALA A 115 12.73 6.84 19.71
C ALA A 115 12.02 7.89 18.84
N PHE A 116 11.11 8.68 19.42
CA PHE A 116 10.33 9.68 18.69
C PHE A 116 11.19 10.80 18.10
N VAL A 117 12.15 11.31 18.88
CA VAL A 117 13.05 12.41 18.45
C VAL A 117 13.86 12.06 17.20
N PRO A 118 14.68 10.99 17.17
CA PRO A 118 15.37 10.57 15.95
C PRO A 118 14.39 10.10 14.87
N GLY A 119 13.22 9.59 15.24
CA GLY A 119 12.14 9.25 14.31
C GLY A 119 11.66 10.43 13.47
N ILE A 120 11.45 11.60 14.09
CA ILE A 120 11.10 12.82 13.35
C ILE A 120 12.24 13.25 12.42
N ILE A 121 13.49 13.22 12.89
CA ILE A 121 14.65 13.63 12.07
C ILE A 121 14.73 12.77 10.81
N VAL A 122 14.64 11.44 10.96
CA VAL A 122 14.61 10.51 9.83
C VAL A 122 13.35 10.70 8.98
N GLY A 123 12.21 11.01 9.61
CA GLY A 123 10.95 11.30 8.92
C GLY A 123 11.01 12.53 8.02
N ILE A 124 11.72 13.59 8.42
CA ILE A 124 11.93 14.79 7.58
C ILE A 124 12.72 14.42 6.33
N ILE A 125 13.78 13.63 6.47
CA ILE A 125 14.58 13.16 5.32
C ILE A 125 13.72 12.27 4.42
N LEU A 126 12.93 11.37 5.01
CA LEU A 126 12.05 10.47 4.26
C LEU A 126 10.93 11.23 3.53
N LYS A 127 10.34 12.27 4.13
CA LYS A 127 9.39 13.18 3.47
C LYS A 127 10.00 13.70 2.18
N GLN A 128 11.23 14.20 2.24
CA GLN A 128 11.90 14.80 1.09
C GLN A 128 12.06 13.80 -0.07
N ILE A 129 12.46 12.57 0.26
CA ILE A 129 12.60 11.49 -0.73
C ILE A 129 11.23 11.17 -1.36
N LEU A 130 10.18 11.02 -0.55
CA LEU A 130 8.84 10.70 -1.06
C LEU A 130 8.27 11.84 -1.91
N THR A 131 8.50 13.09 -1.50
CA THR A 131 8.04 14.28 -2.23
C THR A 131 8.77 14.38 -3.56
N ALA A 132 10.10 14.22 -3.59
CA ALA A 132 10.87 14.21 -4.83
C ALA A 132 10.40 13.12 -5.82
N ILE A 133 10.09 11.91 -5.32
CA ILE A 133 9.53 10.83 -6.16
C ILE A 133 8.16 11.24 -6.71
N LEU A 134 7.29 11.80 -5.88
CA LEU A 134 5.94 12.22 -6.27
C LEU A 134 5.99 13.32 -7.36
N TYR A 135 6.80 14.36 -7.17
CA TYR A 135 6.94 15.44 -8.15
C TYR A 135 7.52 14.93 -9.47
N HIS A 136 8.49 14.01 -9.42
CA HIS A 136 9.01 13.37 -10.62
C HIS A 136 7.95 12.54 -11.35
N MET A 137 7.06 11.85 -10.63
CA MET A 137 5.94 11.11 -11.24
C MET A 137 4.91 12.03 -11.91
N ILE A 138 4.70 13.24 -11.37
CA ILE A 138 3.71 14.22 -11.88
C ILE A 138 4.35 15.18 -12.91
N HIS A 139 5.66 15.05 -13.19
CA HIS A 139 6.41 15.92 -14.11
C HIS A 139 6.39 17.41 -13.71
N ILE A 140 6.38 17.70 -12.40
CA ILE A 140 6.48 19.06 -11.86
C ILE A 140 7.89 19.30 -11.34
N ASP A 141 8.45 20.48 -11.62
CA ASP A 141 9.76 20.87 -11.10
C ASP A 141 9.80 20.86 -9.57
N TYR A 142 10.74 20.08 -9.04
CA TYR A 142 10.89 19.93 -7.60
C TYR A 142 11.81 21.01 -7.02
N HIS A 143 11.22 21.96 -6.28
CA HIS A 143 11.98 22.89 -5.45
C HIS A 143 12.11 22.36 -4.02
N PHE A 144 13.36 22.28 -3.54
CA PHE A 144 13.67 21.78 -2.20
C PHE A 144 13.15 22.74 -1.11
N HIS A 145 11.94 22.48 -0.58
CA HIS A 145 11.38 23.25 0.54
C HIS A 145 11.45 22.48 1.87
N LEU A 146 12.20 23.01 2.83
CA LEU A 146 12.21 22.53 4.22
C LEU A 146 11.10 23.21 5.04
N GLY A 147 9.84 22.97 4.67
CA GLY A 147 8.69 23.38 5.46
C GLY A 147 8.37 22.36 6.55
N ILE A 148 8.67 22.68 7.81
CA ILE A 148 8.14 21.92 8.96
C ILE A 148 6.81 22.56 9.36
N GLN A 149 5.71 21.96 8.93
CA GLN A 149 4.38 22.40 9.34
C GLN A 149 4.08 21.92 10.75
N LYS A 150 3.79 22.86 11.65
CA LYS A 150 3.53 22.59 13.07
C LYS A 150 2.33 21.68 13.28
N GLU A 151 1.34 21.77 12.40
CA GLU A 151 0.11 20.96 12.42
C GLU A 151 0.43 19.48 12.22
N THR A 152 1.23 19.15 11.22
CA THR A 152 1.68 17.77 10.94
C THR A 152 2.41 17.19 12.14
N LEU A 153 3.35 17.94 12.73
CA LEU A 153 4.12 17.46 13.88
C LEU A 153 3.20 17.13 15.06
N LEU A 154 2.20 17.98 15.32
CA LEU A 154 1.24 17.81 16.40
C LEU A 154 0.33 16.59 16.15
N VAL A 155 -0.17 16.43 14.93
CA VAL A 155 -1.00 15.26 14.55
C VAL A 155 -0.20 13.96 14.67
N THR A 156 1.05 13.93 14.18
CA THR A 156 1.93 12.77 14.31
C THR A 156 2.20 12.45 15.78
N LEU A 157 2.47 13.45 16.61
CA LEU A 157 2.70 13.26 18.05
C LEU A 157 1.47 12.68 18.75
N LEU A 158 0.28 13.23 18.51
CA LEU A 158 -0.98 12.77 19.12
C LEU A 158 -1.31 11.35 18.69
N CYS A 159 -1.27 11.06 17.39
CA CYS A 159 -1.65 9.75 16.90
C CYS A 159 -0.60 8.69 17.31
N TYR A 160 0.70 9.01 17.31
CA TYR A 160 1.74 8.10 17.79
C TYR A 160 1.52 7.79 19.27
N THR A 161 1.34 8.82 20.09
CA THR A 161 1.14 8.68 21.53
C THR A 161 -0.13 7.89 21.84
N SER A 162 -1.25 8.19 21.17
CA SER A 162 -2.51 7.46 21.35
C SER A 162 -2.40 5.99 20.96
N CYS A 163 -1.85 5.66 19.78
CA CYS A 163 -1.65 4.28 19.35
C CYS A 163 -0.72 3.53 20.31
N TYR A 164 0.35 4.18 20.75
CA TYR A 164 1.33 3.59 21.67
C TYR A 164 0.75 3.32 23.06
N LEU A 165 -0.01 4.26 23.61
CA LEU A 165 -0.72 4.09 24.88
C LEU A 165 -1.74 2.95 24.82
N LEU A 166 -2.54 2.89 23.74
CA LEU A 166 -3.51 1.80 23.56
C LEU A 166 -2.84 0.43 23.47
N ALA A 167 -1.76 0.32 22.68
CA ALA A 167 -0.97 -0.90 22.58
C ALA A 167 -0.38 -1.34 23.93
N MET A 168 0.16 -0.38 24.69
CA MET A 168 0.69 -0.59 26.04
C MET A 168 -0.37 -1.09 27.01
N LEU A 169 -1.53 -0.44 27.06
CA LEU A 169 -2.62 -0.82 27.97
C LEU A 169 -3.10 -2.24 27.66
N ARG A 170 -3.25 -2.58 26.37
CA ARG A 170 -3.64 -3.92 25.93
C ARG A 170 -2.58 -4.97 26.30
N SER A 171 -1.31 -4.67 26.09
CA SER A 171 -0.18 -5.55 26.44
C SER A 171 -0.09 -5.78 27.95
N SER A 172 -0.20 -4.71 28.75
CA SER A 172 -0.21 -4.75 30.22
C SER A 172 -1.44 -5.49 30.78
N ALA A 173 -2.62 -5.32 30.17
CA ALA A 173 -3.81 -6.08 30.55
C ALA A 173 -3.66 -7.58 30.23
N LYS A 174 -3.07 -7.93 29.08
CA LYS A 174 -2.77 -9.31 28.71
C LYS A 174 -1.75 -9.93 29.68
N PHE A 175 -0.70 -9.19 30.03
CA PHE A 175 0.32 -9.60 30.99
C PHE A 175 -0.26 -9.90 32.37
N ARG A 176 -1.15 -9.02 32.88
CA ARG A 176 -1.82 -9.23 34.18
C ARG A 176 -2.62 -10.53 34.25
N LYS A 177 -3.12 -11.02 33.11
CA LYS A 177 -3.89 -12.28 33.00
C LYS A 177 -3.01 -13.53 32.78
N MET A 178 -1.70 -13.40 32.54
CA MET A 178 -0.82 -14.55 32.27
C MET A 178 -0.32 -15.20 33.57
N ASN A 179 -0.26 -16.53 33.58
CA ASN A 179 0.32 -17.33 34.67
C ASN A 179 1.85 -17.44 34.52
N ILE A 180 2.55 -17.58 35.66
CA ILE A 180 4.03 -17.64 35.74
C ILE A 180 4.60 -18.77 34.86
N GLN A 181 3.95 -19.95 34.87
CA GLN A 181 4.33 -21.09 34.03
C GLN A 181 4.22 -20.77 32.53
N MET A 182 3.20 -20.01 32.12
CA MET A 182 3.03 -19.61 30.73
C MET A 182 4.10 -18.58 30.35
N LEU A 183 4.46 -17.68 31.26
CA LEU A 183 5.46 -16.65 31.04
C LEU A 183 6.89 -17.22 30.86
N MET A 184 7.24 -18.24 31.64
CA MET A 184 8.54 -18.92 31.54
C MET A 184 8.62 -19.91 30.36
N ASN A 185 7.49 -20.50 29.94
CA ASN A 185 7.46 -21.46 28.84
C ASN A 185 7.09 -20.86 27.47
N ILE A 186 6.97 -19.53 27.33
CA ILE A 186 6.70 -18.88 26.01
C ILE A 186 7.75 -19.30 24.96
N LYS A 187 9.03 -19.45 25.35
CA LYS A 187 10.09 -19.93 24.44
C LYS A 187 9.97 -21.42 24.11
N ARG A 188 9.53 -22.26 25.07
CA ARG A 188 9.41 -23.72 24.92
C ARG A 188 8.14 -24.17 24.19
N ARG A 189 7.08 -23.36 24.14
CA ARG A 189 5.85 -23.69 23.39
C ARG A 189 6.08 -23.86 21.88
N ASN A 190 7.10 -23.24 21.30
CA ASN A 190 7.47 -23.45 19.90
C ASN A 190 8.20 -24.78 19.65
N GLU A 191 8.50 -25.58 20.68
CA GLU A 191 9.20 -26.86 20.55
C GLU A 191 8.27 -28.08 20.67
N GLU A 192 7.00 -27.89 21.06
CA GLU A 192 6.03 -28.99 21.16
C GLU A 192 5.52 -29.42 19.78
N ILE A 193 6.24 -30.36 19.17
CA ILE A 193 5.84 -31.01 17.93
C ILE A 193 4.76 -32.06 18.25
N LYS A 194 3.48 -31.71 18.10
CA LYS A 194 2.42 -32.73 17.98
C LYS A 194 2.48 -33.35 16.59
N GLU A 195 3.08 -34.54 16.49
CA GLU A 195 3.08 -35.37 15.28
C GLU A 195 1.70 -36.01 15.09
N SER A 196 0.90 -35.49 14.17
CA SER A 196 -0.39 -36.09 13.83
C SER A 196 -0.75 -35.87 12.35
N HIS A 197 -1.14 -36.95 11.66
CA HIS A 197 -1.67 -37.01 10.28
C HIS A 197 -0.73 -36.58 9.12
N GLU A 198 0.53 -37.01 9.13
CA GLU A 198 1.53 -36.59 8.12
C GLU A 198 1.36 -37.23 6.73
N ASN A 199 0.77 -38.43 6.64
CA ASN A 199 0.58 -39.11 5.36
C ASN A 199 -0.44 -38.41 4.45
N ILE A 200 -1.50 -37.82 5.02
CA ILE A 200 -2.50 -37.03 4.27
C ILE A 200 -1.90 -35.68 3.86
N ARG A 201 -1.12 -35.06 4.76
CA ARG A 201 -0.49 -33.75 4.49
C ARG A 201 0.59 -33.78 3.42
N LYS A 202 1.15 -34.95 3.09
CA LYS A 202 2.10 -35.08 1.99
C LYS A 202 1.48 -34.79 0.62
N ILE A 203 0.19 -35.05 0.44
CA ILE A 203 -0.53 -34.81 -0.84
C ILE A 203 -0.78 -33.31 -1.05
N ILE A 204 -0.72 -32.51 0.01
CA ILE A 204 -0.94 -31.06 -0.05
C ILE A 204 0.15 -30.36 -0.89
N LEU A 205 1.40 -30.84 -0.85
CA LEU A 205 2.51 -30.26 -1.60
C LEU A 205 2.29 -30.31 -3.13
N PRO A 206 2.06 -31.48 -3.75
CA PRO A 206 1.82 -31.54 -5.20
C PRO A 206 0.54 -30.80 -5.60
N ILE A 207 -0.48 -30.73 -4.73
CA ILE A 207 -1.67 -29.90 -4.99
C ILE A 207 -1.31 -28.42 -5.05
N SER A 208 -0.52 -27.91 -4.11
CA SER A 208 -0.08 -26.51 -4.12
C SER A 208 0.80 -26.19 -5.32
N ILE A 209 1.73 -27.08 -5.70
CA ILE A 209 2.52 -26.89 -6.93
C ILE A 209 1.63 -26.84 -8.18
N LEU A 210 0.61 -27.70 -8.24
CA LEU A 210 -0.34 -27.69 -9.36
C LEU A 210 -1.15 -26.39 -9.37
N LEU A 211 -1.56 -25.88 -8.20
CA LEU A 211 -2.23 -24.57 -8.09
C LEU A 211 -1.32 -23.43 -8.57
N ILE A 212 -0.03 -23.43 -8.22
CA ILE A 212 0.93 -22.41 -8.71
C ILE A 212 1.05 -22.43 -10.25
N ILE A 213 1.11 -23.62 -10.85
CA ILE A 213 1.18 -23.76 -12.31
C ILE A 213 -0.14 -23.33 -12.96
N ALA A 214 -1.28 -23.69 -12.36
CA ALA A 214 -2.60 -23.23 -12.79
C ALA A 214 -2.71 -21.69 -12.70
N PHE A 215 -2.17 -21.08 -11.64
CA PHE A 215 -2.12 -19.63 -11.50
C PHE A 215 -1.31 -19.00 -12.63
N TRP A 216 -0.11 -19.52 -12.93
CA TRP A 216 0.72 -18.99 -14.02
C TRP A 216 0.02 -19.00 -15.38
N THR A 217 -0.78 -20.03 -15.66
CA THR A 217 -1.45 -20.22 -16.95
C THR A 217 -2.77 -19.47 -17.08
N ILE A 218 -3.53 -19.32 -16.00
CA ILE A 218 -4.84 -18.66 -16.01
C ILE A 218 -4.70 -17.13 -15.84
N PHE A 219 -3.65 -16.67 -15.17
CA PHE A 219 -3.49 -15.25 -14.85
C PHE A 219 -3.53 -14.33 -16.08
N THR A 220 -2.99 -14.78 -17.21
CA THR A 220 -2.98 -14.01 -18.47
C THR A 220 -4.34 -13.91 -19.16
N ARG A 221 -5.35 -14.63 -18.69
CA ARG A 221 -6.71 -14.69 -19.30
C ARG A 221 -7.80 -14.07 -18.40
N LEU A 222 -7.42 -13.45 -17.29
CA LEU A 222 -8.36 -12.84 -16.35
C LEU A 222 -8.70 -11.42 -16.77
N GLU A 223 -9.93 -11.21 -17.24
CA GLU A 223 -10.44 -9.88 -17.62
C GLU A 223 -11.38 -9.26 -16.57
N ARG A 224 -11.90 -10.05 -15.63
CA ARG A 224 -12.88 -9.60 -14.62
C ARG A 224 -12.23 -9.32 -13.27
N LEU A 225 -12.47 -8.11 -12.74
CA LEU A 225 -11.99 -7.65 -11.43
C LEU A 225 -12.38 -8.60 -10.27
N ASP A 226 -13.61 -9.12 -10.26
CA ASP A 226 -14.08 -10.06 -9.23
C ASP A 226 -13.23 -11.33 -9.17
N LEU A 227 -12.87 -11.85 -10.35
CA LEU A 227 -12.04 -13.03 -10.45
C LEU A 227 -10.62 -12.71 -9.98
N ILE A 228 -10.06 -11.56 -10.38
CA ILE A 228 -8.72 -11.14 -9.94
C ILE A 228 -8.64 -11.06 -8.39
N MET A 229 -9.66 -10.50 -7.73
CA MET A 229 -9.72 -10.46 -6.26
C MET A 229 -9.81 -11.85 -5.63
N LEU A 230 -10.63 -12.75 -6.18
CA LEU A 230 -10.70 -14.14 -5.73
C LEU A 230 -9.35 -14.85 -5.88
N PHE A 231 -8.66 -14.63 -7.00
CA PHE A 231 -7.33 -15.18 -7.28
C PHE A 231 -6.28 -14.69 -6.28
N MET A 232 -6.31 -13.42 -5.89
CA MET A 232 -5.42 -12.86 -4.87
C MET A 232 -5.57 -13.59 -3.53
N ILE A 233 -6.81 -13.84 -3.09
CA ILE A 233 -7.09 -14.55 -1.84
C ILE A 233 -6.62 -16.01 -1.94
N LEU A 234 -6.89 -16.68 -3.06
CA LEU A 234 -6.46 -18.05 -3.31
C LEU A 234 -4.94 -18.20 -3.29
N LEU A 235 -4.20 -17.21 -3.82
CA LEU A 235 -2.74 -17.22 -3.80
C LEU A 235 -2.19 -17.14 -2.37
N ILE A 236 -2.77 -16.28 -1.51
CA ILE A 236 -2.38 -16.21 -0.09
C ILE A 236 -2.64 -17.55 0.61
N VAL A 237 -3.79 -18.17 0.35
CA VAL A 237 -4.12 -19.50 0.90
C VAL A 237 -3.13 -20.56 0.43
N ASP A 238 -2.76 -20.53 -0.86
CA ASP A 238 -1.81 -21.47 -1.44
C ASP A 238 -0.42 -21.37 -0.80
N ILE A 239 0.07 -20.16 -0.46
CA ILE A 239 1.33 -19.99 0.26
C ILE A 239 1.35 -20.76 1.58
N TYR A 240 0.27 -20.72 2.36
CA TYR A 240 0.18 -21.49 3.61
C TYR A 240 0.10 -23.00 3.36
N LEU A 241 -0.65 -23.40 2.33
CA LEU A 241 -0.74 -24.79 1.89
C LEU A 241 0.63 -25.32 1.48
N PHE A 242 1.42 -24.52 0.74
CA PHE A 242 2.77 -24.82 0.29
C PHE A 242 3.70 -25.11 1.47
N TYR A 243 3.80 -24.21 2.46
CA TYR A 243 4.68 -24.42 3.61
C TYR A 243 4.26 -25.59 4.51
N SER A 244 2.95 -25.78 4.68
CA SER A 244 2.40 -26.94 5.40
C SER A 244 2.71 -28.26 4.68
N GLY A 245 2.54 -28.29 3.35
CA GLY A 245 2.87 -29.43 2.50
C GLY A 245 4.37 -29.73 2.47
N LEU A 246 5.20 -28.69 2.35
CA LEU A 246 6.67 -28.77 2.36
C LEU A 246 7.19 -29.34 3.68
N SER A 247 6.67 -28.87 4.82
CA SER A 247 6.99 -29.46 6.13
C SER A 247 6.66 -30.95 6.19
N ALA A 248 5.45 -31.34 5.78
CA ALA A 248 5.01 -32.75 5.81
C ALA A 248 5.83 -33.63 4.85
N TRP A 249 6.17 -33.13 3.66
CA TRP A 249 6.93 -33.88 2.67
C TRP A 249 8.37 -34.15 3.13
N ILE A 250 9.04 -33.17 3.75
CA ILE A 250 10.38 -33.34 4.33
C ILE A 250 10.36 -34.39 5.44
N ILE A 251 9.37 -34.37 6.33
CA ILE A 251 9.25 -35.36 7.42
C ILE A 251 9.04 -36.77 6.85
N CYS A 252 8.15 -36.92 5.87
CA CYS A 252 7.93 -38.21 5.20
C CYS A 252 9.19 -38.69 4.45
N TYR A 253 9.98 -37.79 3.87
CA TYR A 253 11.25 -38.13 3.23
C TYR A 253 12.25 -38.68 4.25
N ILE A 254 12.38 -38.02 5.41
CA ILE A 254 13.22 -38.47 6.52
C ILE A 254 12.77 -39.83 7.05
N ARG A 255 11.45 -40.04 7.21
CA ARG A 255 10.88 -41.30 7.71
C ARG A 255 11.08 -42.48 6.75
N LYS A 256 11.13 -42.24 5.44
CA LYS A 256 11.38 -43.28 4.42
C LYS A 256 12.82 -43.81 4.40
N LYS A 257 13.71 -43.35 5.29
CA LYS A 257 15.07 -43.90 5.50
C LYS A 257 15.87 -44.10 4.20
N LYS A 258 15.75 -43.19 3.23
CA LYS A 258 16.52 -43.25 1.97
C LYS A 258 18.02 -43.14 2.22
N ASN A 259 18.84 -43.81 1.39
CA ASN A 259 20.30 -43.96 1.54
C ASN A 259 21.10 -42.65 1.72
N GLY A 260 20.57 -41.49 1.31
CA GLY A 260 21.21 -40.18 1.48
C GLY A 260 21.12 -39.59 2.90
N ILE A 261 20.23 -40.09 3.76
CA ILE A 261 20.01 -39.58 5.12
C ILE A 261 21.11 -40.04 6.07
N TYR A 262 21.62 -41.25 5.89
CA TYR A 262 22.63 -41.86 6.77
C TYR A 262 24.08 -41.53 6.38
N LYS A 263 24.30 -40.63 5.41
CA LYS A 263 25.64 -40.14 5.06
C LYS A 263 26.02 -38.94 5.94
N GLY A 264 27.04 -39.12 6.78
CA GLY A 264 27.61 -38.05 7.61
C GLY A 264 26.62 -37.43 8.60
N MET A 265 26.62 -36.09 8.71
CA MET A 265 25.75 -35.33 9.62
C MET A 265 24.35 -35.05 9.07
N ASN A 266 24.01 -35.56 7.87
CA ASN A 266 22.75 -35.26 7.19
C ASN A 266 21.53 -35.61 8.04
N LEU A 267 21.55 -36.73 8.77
CA LEU A 267 20.45 -37.12 9.65
C LEU A 267 20.14 -36.04 10.71
N PHE A 268 21.18 -35.45 11.30
CA PHE A 268 21.02 -34.40 12.31
C PHE A 268 20.51 -33.10 11.67
N LEU A 269 21.13 -32.68 10.56
CA LEU A 269 20.75 -31.46 9.84
C LEU A 269 19.31 -31.53 9.33
N PHE A 270 18.91 -32.64 8.68
CA PHE A 270 17.56 -32.81 8.16
C PHE A 270 16.52 -32.84 9.28
N ARG A 271 16.80 -33.49 10.42
CA ARG A 271 15.88 -33.52 11.55
C ARG A 271 15.71 -32.13 12.19
N GLN A 272 16.80 -31.39 12.35
CA GLN A 272 16.76 -30.02 12.89
C GLN A 272 16.04 -29.06 11.93
N PHE A 273 16.32 -29.16 10.63
CA PHE A 273 15.68 -28.37 9.59
C PHE A 273 14.18 -28.66 9.49
N SER A 274 13.80 -29.94 9.49
CA SER A 274 12.40 -30.37 9.44
C SER A 274 11.61 -29.92 10.67
N SER A 275 12.19 -30.03 11.85
CA SER A 275 11.60 -29.53 13.10
C SER A 275 11.40 -28.01 13.05
N LYS A 276 12.41 -27.27 12.57
CA LYS A 276 12.37 -25.82 12.49
C LYS A 276 11.40 -25.31 11.43
N ILE A 277 11.33 -25.93 10.27
CA ILE A 277 10.33 -25.61 9.24
C ILE A 277 8.92 -25.85 9.78
N ARG A 278 8.68 -26.98 10.47
CA ARG A 278 7.34 -27.29 11.01
C ARG A 278 6.87 -26.26 12.03
N THR A 279 7.77 -25.83 12.90
CA THR A 279 7.47 -24.86 13.96
C THR A 279 7.40 -23.43 13.41
N MET A 280 8.14 -23.11 12.34
CA MET A 280 8.14 -21.80 11.68
C MET A 280 7.25 -21.70 10.43
N GLN A 281 6.51 -22.74 10.04
CA GLN A 281 5.72 -22.76 8.80
C GLN A 281 4.73 -21.61 8.70
N PHE A 282 4.11 -21.23 9.82
CA PHE A 282 3.19 -20.10 9.88
C PHE A 282 3.94 -18.78 9.69
N THR A 283 5.08 -18.60 10.36
CA THR A 283 5.91 -17.40 10.24
C THR A 283 6.47 -17.24 8.83
N LEU A 284 6.98 -18.32 8.22
CA LEU A 284 7.45 -18.35 6.84
C LEU A 284 6.31 -18.03 5.87
N GLY A 285 5.15 -18.66 6.04
CA GLY A 285 3.95 -18.37 5.24
C GLY A 285 3.50 -16.92 5.33
N THR A 286 3.43 -16.35 6.54
CA THR A 286 3.09 -14.93 6.72
C THR A 286 4.10 -14.00 6.07
N LEU A 287 5.40 -14.30 6.17
CA LEU A 287 6.45 -13.47 5.58
C LEU A 287 6.37 -13.47 4.06
N THR A 288 6.21 -14.65 3.46
CA THR A 288 6.08 -14.80 2.00
C THR A 288 4.80 -14.14 1.50
N ALA A 289 3.67 -14.32 2.18
CA ALA A 289 2.42 -13.65 1.82
C ALA A 289 2.53 -12.12 1.87
N LEU A 290 3.21 -11.57 2.88
CA LEU A 290 3.46 -10.14 2.98
C LEU A 290 4.36 -9.62 1.84
N PHE A 291 5.43 -10.35 1.51
CA PHE A 291 6.29 -9.99 0.38
C PHE A 291 5.55 -10.07 -0.94
N THR A 292 4.73 -11.10 -1.16
CA THR A 292 3.93 -11.22 -2.38
C THR A 292 2.94 -10.08 -2.50
N ALA A 293 2.22 -9.73 -1.43
CA ALA A 293 1.30 -8.60 -1.42
C ALA A 293 2.03 -7.26 -1.71
N ALA A 294 3.19 -7.05 -1.12
CA ALA A 294 3.99 -5.84 -1.34
C ALA A 294 4.50 -5.74 -2.79
N LEU A 295 5.05 -6.83 -3.34
CA LEU A 295 5.52 -6.86 -4.72
C LEU A 295 4.39 -6.67 -5.72
N MET A 296 3.23 -7.32 -5.49
CA MET A 296 2.04 -7.13 -6.32
C MET A 296 1.54 -5.69 -6.28
N GLY A 297 1.46 -5.07 -5.09
CA GLY A 297 1.08 -3.66 -4.97
C GLY A 297 2.02 -2.73 -5.75
N CYS A 298 3.33 -2.98 -5.67
CA CYS A 298 4.32 -2.24 -6.44
C CYS A 298 4.13 -2.43 -7.95
N SER A 299 3.90 -3.66 -8.41
CA SER A 299 3.65 -3.95 -9.83
C SER A 299 2.37 -3.31 -10.34
N ILE A 300 1.30 -3.28 -9.55
CA ILE A 300 0.05 -2.59 -9.90
C ILE A 300 0.30 -1.08 -10.03
N ALA A 301 1.02 -0.47 -9.09
CA ALA A 301 1.35 0.95 -9.15
C ALA A 301 2.18 1.30 -10.40
N MET A 302 3.21 0.50 -10.73
CA MET A 302 4.00 0.68 -11.95
C MET A 302 3.17 0.51 -13.22
N MET A 303 2.26 -0.48 -13.25
CA MET A 303 1.35 -0.68 -14.37
C MET A 303 0.42 0.52 -14.56
N PHE A 304 -0.16 1.06 -13.48
CA PHE A 304 -1.00 2.25 -13.57
C PHE A 304 -0.21 3.47 -14.07
N SER A 305 1.03 3.66 -13.61
CA SER A 305 1.88 4.76 -14.09
C SER A 305 2.23 4.62 -15.58
N ASP A 306 2.59 3.42 -16.05
CA ASP A 306 2.84 3.16 -17.48
C ASP A 306 1.56 3.31 -18.32
N PHE A 307 0.42 2.86 -17.79
CA PHE A 307 -0.88 3.04 -18.41
C PHE A 307 -1.24 4.52 -18.55
N GLU A 308 -1.11 5.31 -17.49
CA GLU A 308 -1.38 6.75 -17.51
C GLU A 308 -0.47 7.46 -18.51
N ASN A 309 0.85 7.20 -18.49
CA ASN A 309 1.79 7.81 -19.43
C ASN A 309 1.42 7.52 -20.89
N LYS A 310 1.10 6.26 -21.23
CA LYS A 310 0.67 5.90 -22.60
C LYS A 310 -0.70 6.46 -22.95
N LEU A 311 -1.59 6.59 -21.96
CA LEU A 311 -2.92 7.14 -22.15
C LEU A 311 -2.85 8.65 -22.42
N LEU A 312 -1.89 9.37 -21.83
CA LEU A 312 -1.68 10.79 -22.08
C LEU A 312 -1.39 11.04 -23.57
N ASP A 313 -0.45 10.29 -24.17
CA ASP A 313 -0.10 10.41 -25.60
C ASP A 313 -1.31 10.18 -26.53
N VAL A 314 -2.24 9.32 -26.13
CA VAL A 314 -3.41 8.96 -26.95
C VAL A 314 -4.61 9.88 -26.70
N LYS A 315 -4.86 10.27 -25.45
CA LYS A 315 -6.02 11.08 -25.08
C LYS A 315 -5.79 12.58 -25.23
N TRP A 316 -4.55 13.04 -25.01
CA TRP A 316 -4.18 14.45 -24.98
C TRP A 316 -3.01 14.69 -25.93
N PRO A 317 -3.24 14.61 -27.26
CA PRO A 317 -2.19 14.82 -28.26
C PRO A 317 -1.71 16.28 -28.35
N PHE A 318 -2.40 17.21 -27.69
CA PHE A 318 -2.05 18.63 -27.66
C PHE A 318 -1.71 19.05 -26.23
N ASP A 319 -0.66 19.87 -26.08
CA ASP A 319 -0.24 20.41 -24.79
C ASP A 319 -1.28 21.38 -24.19
N ALA A 320 -2.01 22.10 -25.05
CA ALA A 320 -3.08 23.00 -24.67
C ALA A 320 -4.25 22.88 -25.65
N GLN A 321 -5.47 22.76 -25.12
CA GLN A 321 -6.70 22.78 -25.90
C GLN A 321 -7.67 23.81 -25.31
N ILE A 322 -8.05 24.79 -26.12
CA ILE A 322 -8.99 25.85 -25.75
C ILE A 322 -10.20 25.74 -26.68
N TYR A 323 -11.39 25.83 -26.11
CA TYR A 323 -12.63 25.82 -26.87
C TYR A 323 -13.43 27.11 -26.62
N ASN A 324 -14.08 27.60 -27.66
CA ASN A 324 -15.04 28.70 -27.57
C ASN A 324 -16.29 28.31 -28.37
N TYR A 325 -17.46 28.69 -27.87
CA TYR A 325 -18.74 28.45 -28.55
C TYR A 325 -18.93 29.33 -29.78
N ASP A 326 -18.24 30.48 -29.87
CA ASP A 326 -18.29 31.35 -31.05
C ASP A 326 -17.33 30.84 -32.14
N PRO A 327 -17.83 30.39 -33.31
CA PRO A 327 -16.99 29.88 -34.40
C PRO A 327 -16.08 30.91 -35.07
N ASN A 328 -16.29 32.21 -34.79
CA ASN A 328 -15.49 33.31 -35.32
C ASN A 328 -14.50 33.88 -34.30
N TYR A 329 -14.42 33.29 -33.10
CA TYR A 329 -13.45 33.69 -32.10
C TYR A 329 -12.03 33.30 -32.57
N ASP A 330 -11.11 34.27 -32.52
CA ASP A 330 -9.76 34.12 -33.08
C ASP A 330 -8.70 33.68 -32.05
N PHE A 331 -9.08 33.55 -30.78
CA PHE A 331 -8.22 33.16 -29.66
C PHE A 331 -6.97 34.04 -29.46
N SER A 332 -6.95 35.26 -30.01
CA SER A 332 -5.78 36.14 -29.97
C SER A 332 -5.33 36.47 -28.55
N ASN A 333 -6.29 36.68 -27.64
CA ASN A 333 -5.99 37.03 -26.25
C ASN A 333 -5.34 35.86 -25.50
N GLU A 334 -5.86 34.64 -25.69
CA GLU A 334 -5.34 33.43 -25.08
C GLU A 334 -3.95 33.08 -25.63
N LEU A 335 -3.76 33.23 -26.94
CA LEU A 335 -2.45 33.05 -27.57
C LEU A 335 -1.41 34.04 -27.04
N LEU A 336 -1.79 35.31 -26.79
CA LEU A 336 -0.91 36.30 -26.17
C LEU A 336 -0.51 35.90 -24.74
N VAL A 337 -1.47 35.42 -23.92
CA VAL A 337 -1.18 34.95 -22.56
C VAL A 337 -0.24 33.76 -22.57
N ILE A 338 -0.46 32.80 -23.48
CA ILE A 338 0.42 31.63 -23.62
C ILE A 338 1.82 32.07 -24.08
N ASP A 339 1.91 32.95 -25.07
CA ASP A 339 3.19 33.46 -25.58
C ASP A 339 3.97 34.25 -24.51
N GLU A 340 3.29 35.09 -23.70
CA GLU A 340 3.91 35.78 -22.57
C GLU A 340 4.42 34.80 -21.50
N ALA A 341 3.61 33.80 -21.12
CA ALA A 341 4.00 32.78 -20.15
C ALA A 341 5.18 31.93 -20.65
N MET A 342 5.17 31.56 -21.93
CA MET A 342 6.24 30.78 -22.57
C MET A 342 7.52 31.60 -22.68
N LYS A 343 7.45 32.91 -22.95
CA LYS A 343 8.62 33.80 -22.95
C LYS A 343 9.27 33.93 -21.57
N GLU A 344 8.48 33.93 -20.50
CA GLU A 344 8.98 33.91 -19.14
C GLU A 344 9.71 32.59 -18.83
N GLN A 345 9.15 31.45 -19.25
CA GLN A 345 9.82 30.14 -19.13
C GLN A 345 11.03 29.97 -20.05
N ALA A 346 11.03 30.58 -21.25
CA ALA A 346 12.11 30.50 -22.22
C ALA A 346 13.42 31.13 -21.73
N GLN A 347 13.37 32.01 -20.72
CA GLN A 347 14.56 32.49 -20.04
C GLN A 347 15.31 31.38 -19.28
N ASN A 348 14.61 30.32 -18.87
CA ASN A 348 15.15 29.19 -18.13
C ASN A 348 15.38 27.95 -19.01
N GLU A 349 14.59 27.73 -20.07
CA GLU A 349 14.76 26.62 -21.02
C GLU A 349 14.73 27.08 -22.50
N PRO A 350 15.84 26.95 -23.26
CA PRO A 350 15.86 27.31 -24.67
C PRO A 350 15.03 26.33 -25.51
N GLY A 351 13.83 26.76 -25.92
CA GLY A 351 12.87 25.96 -26.69
C GLY A 351 11.40 26.18 -26.31
N ALA A 352 11.14 26.90 -25.21
CA ALA A 352 9.78 27.23 -24.77
C ALA A 352 9.15 28.31 -25.69
N GLY A 353 8.32 27.86 -26.62
CA GLY A 353 7.52 28.71 -27.51
C GLY A 353 6.50 27.86 -28.25
N ILE A 354 5.44 28.49 -28.75
CA ILE A 354 4.41 27.79 -29.54
C ILE A 354 5.06 27.29 -30.84
N GLN A 355 5.19 25.98 -30.98
CA GLN A 355 5.80 25.36 -32.17
C GLN A 355 4.80 25.25 -33.32
N GLU A 356 3.56 24.85 -33.00
CA GLU A 356 2.48 24.68 -33.95
C GLU A 356 1.17 25.09 -33.27
N GLN A 357 0.30 25.74 -34.04
CA GLN A 357 -1.05 26.10 -33.61
C GLN A 357 -2.03 25.74 -34.74
N HIS A 358 -3.15 25.13 -34.38
CA HIS A 358 -4.19 24.76 -35.34
C HIS A 358 -5.56 25.12 -34.79
N ILE A 359 -6.23 26.07 -35.43
CA ILE A 359 -7.60 26.46 -35.12
C ILE A 359 -8.51 25.74 -36.10
N TYR A 360 -9.34 24.84 -35.58
CA TYR A 360 -10.34 24.12 -36.36
C TYR A 360 -11.74 24.31 -35.77
N ARG A 361 -12.76 24.07 -36.60
CA ARG A 361 -14.16 24.18 -36.20
C ARG A 361 -14.76 22.80 -36.02
N ILE A 362 -15.59 22.67 -34.99
CA ILE A 362 -16.43 21.49 -34.78
C ILE A 362 -17.83 21.83 -35.29
N TYR A 363 -18.32 21.02 -36.22
CA TYR A 363 -19.64 21.17 -36.81
C TYR A 363 -20.62 20.23 -36.14
N THR A 364 -21.89 20.59 -36.11
CA THR A 364 -22.98 19.70 -35.67
C THR A 364 -24.18 19.92 -36.57
N ASP A 365 -24.90 18.84 -36.89
CA ASP A 365 -26.16 18.91 -37.63
C ASP A 365 -27.39 18.89 -36.70
N GLN A 366 -27.15 19.01 -35.38
CA GLN A 366 -28.15 18.94 -34.31
C GLN A 366 -28.93 17.62 -34.26
N LYS A 367 -28.37 16.54 -34.81
CA LYS A 367 -28.90 15.18 -34.66
C LYS A 367 -28.02 14.36 -33.73
N ASP A 368 -28.53 13.21 -33.31
CA ASP A 368 -27.93 12.32 -32.30
C ASP A 368 -27.88 10.87 -32.81
N GLN A 369 -27.85 10.68 -34.13
CA GLN A 369 -27.95 9.35 -34.74
C GLN A 369 -26.73 8.47 -34.42
N ALA A 370 -25.52 9.05 -34.44
CA ALA A 370 -24.29 8.34 -34.08
C ALA A 370 -24.24 8.06 -32.58
N ASN A 371 -24.63 9.03 -31.74
CA ASN A 371 -24.75 8.85 -30.30
C ASN A 371 -25.73 7.72 -29.95
N ILE A 372 -26.95 7.74 -30.50
CA ILE A 372 -27.96 6.68 -30.30
C ILE A 372 -27.39 5.33 -30.72
N TRP A 373 -26.76 5.25 -31.90
CA TRP A 373 -26.16 4.01 -32.39
C TRP A 373 -25.08 3.48 -31.42
N MET A 374 -24.20 4.35 -30.91
CA MET A 374 -23.18 3.96 -29.94
C MET A 374 -23.80 3.35 -28.67
N TYR A 375 -24.78 4.03 -28.07
CA TYR A 375 -25.43 3.56 -26.85
C TYR A 375 -26.22 2.25 -27.04
N THR A 376 -26.68 1.96 -28.26
CA THR A 376 -27.46 0.74 -28.55
C THR A 376 -26.66 -0.44 -29.09
N ASN A 377 -25.46 -0.20 -29.61
CA ASN A 377 -24.67 -1.21 -30.34
C ASN A 377 -23.30 -1.49 -29.71
N LEU A 378 -22.75 -0.62 -28.86
CA LEU A 378 -21.49 -0.92 -28.16
C LEU A 378 -21.71 -1.99 -27.09
N GLN A 379 -20.81 -2.97 -27.04
CA GLN A 379 -20.86 -4.06 -26.05
C GLN A 379 -20.85 -3.56 -24.60
N ALA A 380 -20.30 -2.37 -24.34
CA ALA A 380 -20.26 -1.77 -23.02
C ALA A 380 -21.67 -1.54 -22.44
N PHE A 381 -22.64 -1.17 -23.28
CA PHE A 381 -23.99 -0.81 -22.85
C PHE A 381 -25.01 -1.95 -22.94
N LYS A 382 -24.71 -3.01 -23.71
CA LYS A 382 -25.57 -4.21 -23.86
C LYS A 382 -27.06 -3.86 -24.08
N ASN A 383 -27.90 -4.13 -23.08
CA ASN A 383 -29.34 -3.88 -23.11
C ASN A 383 -29.77 -2.70 -22.21
N MET A 384 -28.82 -1.92 -21.69
CA MET A 384 -29.08 -0.85 -20.72
C MET A 384 -30.03 0.22 -21.28
N TYR A 385 -29.92 0.54 -22.57
CA TYR A 385 -30.77 1.51 -23.26
C TYR A 385 -31.79 0.85 -24.21
N ARG A 386 -32.22 -0.38 -23.88
CA ARG A 386 -33.28 -1.08 -24.59
C ARG A 386 -34.45 -1.32 -23.64
N LYS A 387 -35.66 -1.07 -24.12
CA LYS A 387 -36.88 -1.40 -23.41
C LYS A 387 -37.06 -2.93 -23.35
N GLN A 388 -37.98 -3.40 -22.50
CA GLN A 388 -38.25 -4.83 -22.33
C GLN A 388 -38.72 -5.52 -23.64
N ASP A 389 -39.25 -4.75 -24.59
CA ASP A 389 -39.65 -5.20 -25.93
C ASP A 389 -38.49 -5.23 -26.95
N GLY A 390 -37.27 -4.84 -26.54
CA GLY A 390 -36.08 -4.79 -27.39
C GLY A 390 -35.92 -3.49 -28.21
N SER A 391 -36.91 -2.59 -28.16
CA SER A 391 -36.84 -1.27 -28.81
C SER A 391 -35.90 -0.31 -28.07
N VAL A 392 -35.39 0.69 -28.77
CA VAL A 392 -34.43 1.66 -28.21
C VAL A 392 -35.14 2.60 -27.23
N ASP A 393 -34.57 2.78 -26.04
CA ASP A 393 -35.04 3.76 -25.07
C ASP A 393 -34.38 5.12 -25.30
N THR A 394 -34.91 5.86 -26.27
CA THR A 394 -34.42 7.19 -26.64
C THR A 394 -34.54 8.22 -25.51
N GLN A 395 -35.52 8.10 -24.61
CA GLN A 395 -35.65 9.05 -23.49
C GLN A 395 -34.52 8.86 -22.47
N ALA A 396 -34.17 7.61 -22.17
CA ALA A 396 -33.03 7.31 -21.30
C ALA A 396 -31.71 7.79 -21.90
N ILE A 397 -31.50 7.63 -23.22
CA ILE A 397 -30.30 8.09 -23.92
C ILE A 397 -30.20 9.62 -23.91
N VAL A 398 -31.29 10.33 -24.21
CA VAL A 398 -31.29 11.81 -24.21
C VAL A 398 -31.03 12.34 -22.80
N HIS A 399 -31.67 11.76 -21.78
CA HIS A 399 -31.40 12.15 -20.40
C HIS A 399 -29.92 11.95 -20.05
N GLN A 400 -29.33 10.82 -20.45
CA GLN A 400 -27.91 10.52 -20.23
C GLN A 400 -27.00 11.56 -20.91
N LEU A 401 -27.28 11.92 -22.16
CA LEU A 401 -26.56 12.94 -22.93
C LEU A 401 -26.68 14.36 -22.34
N GLU A 402 -27.70 14.62 -21.52
CA GLU A 402 -27.88 15.92 -20.86
C GLU A 402 -27.27 15.98 -19.45
N THR A 403 -27.15 14.85 -18.75
CA THR A 403 -26.77 14.82 -17.32
C THR A 403 -25.36 14.32 -17.03
N ASP A 404 -24.75 13.48 -17.86
CA ASP A 404 -23.53 12.73 -17.47
C ASP A 404 -22.22 13.34 -17.99
N GLY A 405 -22.21 14.66 -18.23
CA GLY A 405 -21.00 15.39 -18.62
C GLY A 405 -20.46 15.01 -20.02
N THR A 406 -21.33 14.56 -20.92
CA THR A 406 -20.95 14.23 -22.30
C THR A 406 -20.49 15.47 -23.06
N TYR A 407 -19.38 15.36 -23.79
CA TYR A 407 -18.70 16.47 -24.49
C TYR A 407 -19.62 17.29 -25.40
N CYS A 408 -20.55 16.64 -26.10
CA CYS A 408 -21.61 17.29 -26.86
C CYS A 408 -22.88 16.43 -26.87
N ARG A 409 -24.04 17.08 -26.75
CA ARG A 409 -25.36 16.43 -26.86
C ARG A 409 -25.60 15.85 -28.25
N TYR A 410 -25.21 16.60 -29.28
CA TYR A 410 -25.43 16.26 -30.67
C TYR A 410 -24.17 15.64 -31.29
N ASP A 411 -24.35 14.94 -32.39
CA ASP A 411 -23.28 14.40 -33.20
C ASP A 411 -22.39 15.55 -33.69
N THR A 412 -21.09 15.35 -33.57
CA THR A 412 -20.07 16.32 -33.95
C THR A 412 -19.27 15.82 -35.14
N TYR A 413 -18.91 16.75 -36.01
CA TYR A 413 -18.20 16.50 -37.26
C TYR A 413 -17.02 17.45 -37.38
N MET A 414 -15.99 17.01 -38.09
CA MET A 414 -14.78 17.77 -38.37
C MET A 414 -14.57 17.86 -39.88
N GLY A 415 -14.00 18.97 -40.35
CA GLY A 415 -13.59 19.10 -41.74
C GLY A 415 -12.55 18.04 -42.11
N ILE A 416 -12.64 17.46 -43.31
CA ILE A 416 -11.66 16.45 -43.76
C ILE A 416 -10.24 17.03 -43.82
N SER A 417 -10.10 18.32 -44.15
CA SER A 417 -8.81 19.04 -44.11
C SER A 417 -8.23 19.05 -42.70
N ASP A 418 -9.04 19.41 -41.70
CA ASP A 418 -8.61 19.47 -40.31
C ASP A 418 -8.25 18.08 -39.79
N TYR A 419 -9.07 17.07 -40.10
CA TYR A 419 -8.80 15.68 -39.72
C TYR A 419 -7.47 15.16 -40.30
N ASN A 420 -7.18 15.47 -41.56
CA ASN A 420 -5.92 15.05 -42.19
C ASN A 420 -4.70 15.81 -41.68
N GLN A 421 -4.88 17.02 -41.14
CA GLN A 421 -3.80 17.80 -40.55
C GLN A 421 -3.52 17.36 -39.11
N LEU A 422 -4.54 16.92 -38.37
CA LEU A 422 -4.40 16.44 -36.98
C LEU A 422 -3.93 14.98 -36.86
N ARG A 423 -3.84 14.24 -37.98
CA ARG A 423 -3.41 12.84 -38.05
C ARG A 423 -2.00 12.72 -38.61
#